data_AF-A0A1A7KGB1-F1
#
_entry.id   AF-A0A1A7KGB1-F1
#
_cell.length_a   1.000
_cell.length_b   1.000
_cell.length_c   1.000
_cell.angle_alpha   90.00
_cell.angle_beta   90.00
_cell.angle_gamma   90.00
#
_symmetry.space_group_name_H-M   'P 1'
#
loop_
_entity.id
_entity.type
_entity.pdbx_description
1 polymer ?
#
loop_
_entity_poly.entity_id
_entity_poly.type
_entity_poly.pdbx_seq_one_letter_code
_entity_poly.pdbx_strand_id
1 'polypeptide(L)' 'MKIEINFTQSEIFEFLQKKGYEIKSWLWEFTDETFPNGIASHESWTFTACKTGENQSEENIFIKVFDKEIQQILKQIK' A
#
# COMPACT_ATOMS: atom_id res chain seq x y z
N MET A 1 8.99 13.21 22.14
CA MET A 1 9.70 11.94 21.86
C MET A 1 9.13 11.38 20.57
N LYS A 2 9.95 11.27 19.51
CA LYS A 2 9.56 10.68 18.22
C LYS A 2 10.16 9.28 18.19
N ILE A 3 9.31 8.25 18.15
CA ILE A 3 9.78 6.87 18.01
C ILE A 3 9.68 6.56 16.52
N GLU A 4 10.82 6.27 15.89
CA GLU A 4 10.87 5.79 14.51
C GLU A 4 11.05 4.27 14.54
N ILE A 5 10.04 3.55 14.05
CA ILE A 5 10.05 2.10 13.95
C ILE A 5 10.21 1.79 12.46
N ASN A 6 11.30 1.10 12.12
CA ASN A 6 11.56 0.66 10.76
C ASN A 6 11.01 -0.74 10.57
N PHE A 7 10.08 -0.90 9.63
CA PHE A 7 9.58 -2.21 9.21
C PHE A 7 10.18 -2.54 7.84
N THR A 8 10.65 -3.78 7.70
CA THR A 8 10.96 -4.37 6.40
C THR A 8 9.67 -4.68 5.63
N GLN A 9 9.77 -4.77 4.31
CA GLN A 9 8.62 -5.13 3.46
C GLN A 9 8.03 -6.49 3.87
N SER A 10 8.88 -7.47 4.20
CA SER A 10 8.43 -8.81 4.62
C SER A 10 7.64 -8.77 5.93
N GLU A 11 8.05 -7.98 6.91
CA GLU A 11 7.31 -7.81 8.16
C GLU A 11 5.92 -7.20 7.94
N ILE A 12 5.83 -6.22 7.03
CA ILE A 12 4.55 -5.63 6.64
C ILE A 12 3.66 -6.68 5.96
N PHE A 13 4.21 -7.49 5.07
CA PHE A 13 3.46 -8.54 4.38
C PHE A 13 2.94 -9.59 5.37
N GLU A 14 3.79 -10.06 6.28
CA GLU A 14 3.37 -11.01 7.32
C GLU A 14 2.26 -10.44 8.21
N PHE A 15 2.36 -9.16 8.60
CA PHE A 15 1.33 -8.49 9.37
C PHE A 15 -0.02 -8.46 8.63
N LEU A 16 -0.01 -8.04 7.36
CA LEU A 16 -1.21 -7.94 6.54
C LEU A 16 -1.82 -9.33 6.25
N GLN A 17 -0.98 -10.34 5.98
CA GLN A 17 -1.45 -11.72 5.78
C GLN A 17 -2.10 -12.28 7.05
N LYS A 18 -1.53 -12.04 8.24
CA LYS A 18 -2.14 -12.43 9.52
C LYS A 18 -3.50 -11.75 9.76
N LYS A 19 -3.72 -10.57 9.17
CA LYS A 19 -5.01 -9.85 9.18
C LYS A 19 -6.00 -10.34 8.12
N GLY A 20 -5.61 -11.30 7.27
CA GLY A 20 -6.47 -11.89 6.24
C GLY A 20 -6.41 -11.20 4.88
N TYR A 21 -5.40 -10.36 4.64
CA TYR A 21 -5.16 -9.79 3.31
C TYR A 21 -4.34 -10.73 2.44
N GLU A 22 -4.70 -10.78 1.16
CA GLU A 22 -3.93 -11.42 0.11
C GLU A 22 -2.99 -10.39 -0.53
N ILE A 23 -1.69 -10.69 -0.56
CA ILE A 23 -0.68 -9.81 -1.18
C ILE A 23 -0.51 -10.19 -2.65
N LYS A 24 -0.69 -9.23 -3.54
CA LYS A 24 -0.60 -9.42 -5.00
C LYS A 24 0.35 -8.40 -5.60
N SER A 25 1.19 -8.83 -6.53
CA SER A 25 1.98 -7.90 -7.36
C SER A 25 1.03 -7.11 -8.26
N TRP A 26 1.30 -5.82 -8.43
CA TRP A 26 0.50 -4.93 -9.26
C TRP A 26 1.41 -4.03 -10.09
N LEU A 27 1.15 -3.96 -11.39
CA LEU A 27 1.74 -2.93 -12.25
C LEU A 27 0.87 -1.68 -12.10
N TRP A 28 1.38 -0.70 -11.38
CA TRP A 28 0.71 0.59 -11.26
C TRP A 28 1.12 1.46 -12.44
N GLU A 29 0.13 1.86 -13.23
CA GLU A 29 0.29 2.72 -14.39
C GLU A 29 -0.41 4.05 -14.10
N PHE A 30 0.30 5.16 -14.28
CA PHE A 30 -0.30 6.48 -14.17
C PHE A 30 0.23 7.41 -15.26
N THR A 31 -0.62 8.35 -15.63
CA THR A 31 -0.35 9.32 -16.67
C THR A 31 -0.15 10.69 -16.03
N ASP A 32 0.98 11.32 -16.31
CA ASP A 32 1.28 12.68 -15.90
C ASP A 32 1.12 13.64 -17.09
N GLU A 33 0.08 14.48 -17.02
CA GLU A 33 -0.20 15.52 -18.02
C GLU A 33 0.48 16.86 -17.70
N THR A 34 1.19 16.96 -16.57
CA THR A 34 1.89 18.19 -16.16
C THR A 34 3.27 18.34 -16.79
N PHE A 35 3.70 17.34 -17.54
CA PHE A 35 5.00 17.32 -18.21
C PHE A 35 5.06 18.41 -19.31
N PRO A 36 6.10 19.28 -19.32
CA PRO A 36 6.20 20.28 -20.36
C PRO A 36 6.26 19.62 -21.75
N ASN A 37 5.28 19.94 -22.60
CA ASN A 37 5.11 19.46 -23.98
C ASN A 37 4.52 18.05 -24.19
N GLY A 38 3.83 17.44 -23.23
CA GLY A 38 3.07 16.23 -23.55
C GLY A 38 2.52 15.44 -22.38
N ILE A 39 2.06 14.23 -22.70
CA ILE A 39 1.57 13.23 -21.76
C ILE A 39 2.71 12.24 -21.49
N ALA A 40 3.14 12.12 -20.24
CA ALA A 40 4.11 11.10 -19.81
C ALA A 40 3.38 9.90 -19.19
N SER A 41 3.70 8.70 -19.66
CA SER A 41 3.22 7.45 -19.04
C SER A 41 4.28 6.91 -18.10
N HIS A 42 3.87 6.55 -16.89
CA HIS A 42 4.73 5.97 -15.87
C HIS A 42 4.20 4.60 -15.45
N GLU A 43 5.12 3.66 -15.34
CA GLU A 43 4.83 2.31 -14.87
C GLU A 43 5.73 2.01 -13.67
N SER A 44 5.13 1.49 -12.60
CA SER A 44 5.87 1.07 -11.42
C SER A 44 5.31 -0.24 -10.87
N TRP A 45 6.17 -1.22 -10.70
CA TRP A 45 5.81 -2.44 -9.98
C TRP A 45 5.66 -2.16 -8.49
N THR A 46 4.55 -2.62 -7.92
CA THR A 46 4.26 -2.51 -6.49
C THR A 46 3.48 -3.74 -6.02
N PHE A 47 3.05 -3.72 -4.77
CA PHE A 47 2.18 -4.74 -4.19
C PHE A 47 0.90 -4.12 -3.63
N THR A 48 -0.18 -4.87 -3.73
CA THR A 48 -1.47 -4.53 -3.14
C THR A 48 -1.83 -5.56 -2.07
N ALA A 49 -2.59 -5.13 -1.07
CA ALA A 49 -3.14 -5.98 -0.02
C ALA A 49 -4.67 -5.96 -0.14
N CYS A 50 -5.25 -7.04 -0.66
CA CYS A 50 -6.67 -7.14 -0.98
C CYS A 50 -7.36 -8.17 -0.10
N LYS A 51 -8.59 -7.94 0.33
CA LYS A 51 -9.43 -9.00 0.89
C LYS A 51 -9.98 -9.89 -0.23
N THR A 52 -10.48 -11.06 0.13
CA THR A 52 -11.09 -12.00 -0.82
C THR A 52 -12.18 -11.31 -1.65
N GLY A 53 -12.00 -11.31 -2.98
CA GLY A 53 -12.94 -10.70 -3.92
C GLY A 53 -12.72 -9.21 -4.19
N GLU A 54 -11.77 -8.55 -3.52
CA GLU A 54 -11.39 -7.16 -3.85
C GLU A 54 -10.46 -7.11 -5.06
N ASN A 55 -10.67 -6.11 -5.93
CA ASN A 55 -9.81 -5.82 -7.07
C ASN A 55 -8.60 -4.99 -6.66
N GLN A 56 -7.46 -5.15 -7.35
CA GLN A 56 -6.27 -4.32 -7.14
C GLN A 56 -6.53 -2.86 -7.56
N SER A 57 -6.07 -1.90 -6.75
CA SER A 57 -6.23 -0.47 -7.01
C SER A 57 -5.24 0.36 -6.19
N GLU A 58 -5.14 1.65 -6.47
CA GLU A 58 -4.27 2.55 -5.71
C GLU A 58 -4.62 2.65 -4.22
N GLU A 59 -5.88 2.41 -3.86
CA GLU A 59 -6.37 2.49 -2.49
C GLU A 59 -5.91 1.31 -1.63
N ASN A 60 -5.52 0.21 -2.28
CA ASN A 60 -5.07 -1.01 -1.63
C ASN A 60 -3.59 -1.32 -1.85
N ILE A 61 -2.79 -0.35 -2.28
CA ILE A 61 -1.32 -0.43 -2.19
C ILE A 61 -0.93 -0.79 -0.74
N PHE A 62 -0.08 -1.80 -0.58
CA PHE A 62 0.16 -2.46 0.70
C PHE A 62 0.58 -1.50 1.82
N ILE A 63 1.38 -0.47 1.50
CA ILE A 63 1.82 0.56 2.46
C ILE A 63 0.64 1.39 2.97
N LYS A 64 -0.29 1.77 2.09
CA LYS A 64 -1.49 2.53 2.47
C LYS A 64 -2.41 1.70 3.36
N VAL A 65 -2.58 0.41 3.05
CA VAL A 65 -3.38 -0.51 3.86
C VAL A 65 -2.73 -0.71 5.23
N PHE A 66 -1.42 -0.92 5.27
CA PHE A 66 -0.66 -1.05 6.51
C PHE A 66 -0.80 0.18 7.41
N ASP A 67 -0.61 1.39 6.87
CA ASP A 67 -0.79 2.63 7.64
C ASP A 67 -2.23 2.74 8.19
N LYS A 68 -3.25 2.49 7.36
CA LYS A 68 -4.66 2.47 7.81
C LYS A 68 -4.88 1.50 8.98
N GLU A 69 -4.32 0.29 8.93
CA GLU A 69 -4.43 -0.72 10.00
C GLU A 69 -3.70 -0.29 11.30
N ILE A 70 -2.49 0.24 11.19
CA ILE A 70 -1.72 0.73 12.36
C ILE A 70 -2.44 1.91 13.02
N GLN A 71 -2.94 2.87 12.24
CA GLN A 71 -3.71 4.00 12.78
C GLN A 71 -4.98 3.53 13.51
N GLN A 72 -5.65 2.49 13.02
CA GLN A 72 -6.81 1.91 13.72
C GLN A 72 -6.42 1.27 15.05
N ILE A 73 -5.33 0.51 15.11
CA ILE A 73 -4.81 -0.09 16.35
C ILE A 73 -4.46 1.00 17.36
N LEU A 74 -3.74 2.04 16.93
CA LEU A 74 -3.34 3.16 17.80
C LEU A 74 -4.54 3.93 18.36
N LYS A 75 -5.64 4.04 17.59
CA LYS A 75 -6.89 4.66 18.06
C LYS A 75 -7.61 3.82 19.12
N GLN A 76 -7.48 2.49 19.10
CA GLN A 76 -8.10 1.61 20.10
C GLN A 76 -7.37 1.59 21.44
N ILE A 77 -6.10 2.02 21.46
CA ILE A 77 -5.28 2.09 22.68
C ILE A 77 -5.45 3.43 23.42
N LYS A 78 -6.02 4.44 22.75
CA LYS A 78 -6.38 5.74 23.36
C LYS A 78 -7.77 5.70 23.97
#